data_AF-A0A6A6K431-F1
#
_entry.id   AF-A0A6A6K431-F1
#
_cell.length_a   1.000
_cell.length_b   1.000
_cell.length_c   1.000
_cell.angle_alpha   90.00
_cell.angle_beta   90.00
_cell.angle_gamma   90.00
#
_symmetry.space_group_name_H-M   'P 1'
#
loop_
_entity.id
_entity.type
_entity.pdbx_description
1 polymer ?
#
loop_
_entity_poly.entity_id
_entity_poly.type
_entity_poly.pdbx_seq_one_letter_code
_entity_poly.pdbx_strand_id
1 'polypeptide(L)'
;MNSSSSAVVGVLFGITDLELDILDTFEDVEYERTTVDVSLMDGSHKLRAHTYVWGNQNDPNLFGEWDFEQWKRAHMNDFLKMTTGFMEELELPESKPRVATYESFFQHDDNNSPMP
;
A
#
# COMPACT_ATOMS: atom_id res chain seq x y z
N MET A 1 -21.82 18.45 -8.45
CA MET A 1 -21.04 17.19 -8.48
C MET A 1 -19.59 17.60 -8.60
N ASN A 2 -18.88 17.67 -7.46
CA ASN A 2 -17.44 17.90 -7.49
C ASN A 2 -16.81 16.54 -7.80
N SER A 3 -16.32 16.38 -9.03
CA SER A 3 -15.48 15.23 -9.37
C SER A 3 -14.11 15.46 -8.72
N SER A 4 -13.90 14.90 -7.54
CA SER A 4 -12.56 14.80 -6.97
C SER A 4 -11.76 13.81 -7.84
N SER A 5 -10.75 14.30 -8.54
CA SER A 5 -9.86 13.45 -9.33
C SER A 5 -8.76 12.89 -8.41
N SER A 6 -8.88 11.63 -8.03
CA SER A 6 -7.78 10.90 -7.37
C SER A 6 -6.74 10.51 -8.43
N ALA A 7 -5.50 10.95 -8.27
CA ALA A 7 -4.41 10.60 -9.17
C ALA A 7 -3.67 9.35 -8.66
N VAL A 8 -3.63 8.31 -9.48
CA VAL A 8 -2.76 7.14 -9.25
C VAL A 8 -1.36 7.49 -9.77
N VAL A 9 -0.33 7.29 -8.95
CA VAL A 9 1.04 7.75 -9.23
C VAL A 9 1.78 6.89 -10.27
N GLY A 10 1.31 5.67 -10.55
CA GLY A 10 1.92 4.78 -11.55
C GLY A 10 1.04 3.61 -11.98
N VAL A 11 1.38 2.98 -13.10
CA VAL A 11 0.73 1.78 -13.65
C VAL A 11 1.81 0.75 -13.98
N LEU A 12 1.64 -0.49 -13.54
CA LEU A 12 2.51 -1.61 -13.87
C LEU A 12 1.98 -2.33 -15.13
N PHE A 13 2.88 -2.71 -16.03
CA PHE A 13 2.55 -3.40 -17.28
C PHE A 13 3.26 -4.76 -17.35
N GLY A 14 2.65 -5.71 -18.06
CA GLY A 14 3.27 -7.01 -18.33
C GLY A 14 3.26 -7.99 -17.15
N ILE A 15 2.39 -7.77 -16.16
CA ILE A 15 2.20 -8.68 -15.03
C ILE A 15 1.54 -9.97 -15.52
N THR A 16 2.13 -11.11 -15.16
CA THR A 16 1.60 -12.45 -15.45
C THR A 16 0.51 -12.84 -14.45
N ASP A 17 -0.31 -13.85 -14.79
CA ASP A 17 -1.35 -14.35 -13.89
C ASP A 17 -0.77 -14.84 -12.55
N LEU A 18 0.41 -15.47 -12.57
CA LEU A 18 1.08 -15.94 -11.35
C LEU A 18 1.56 -14.76 -10.47
N GLU A 19 2.14 -13.72 -11.07
CA GLU A 19 2.52 -12.52 -10.33
C GLU A 19 1.29 -11.78 -9.78
N LEU A 20 0.17 -11.84 -10.51
CA LEU A 20 -1.09 -11.28 -10.05
C LEU A 20 -1.65 -12.05 -8.85
N ASP A 21 -1.57 -13.38 -8.84
CA ASP A 21 -1.97 -14.22 -7.69
C ASP A 21 -1.08 -13.95 -6.45
N ILE A 22 0.21 -13.65 -6.67
CA ILE A 22 1.12 -13.22 -5.58
C ILE A 22 0.65 -11.89 -5.00
N LEU A 23 0.26 -10.93 -5.84
CA LEU A 23 -0.29 -9.65 -5.39
C LEU A 23 -1.61 -9.85 -4.64
N ASP A 24 -2.54 -10.67 -5.15
CA ASP A 24 -3.78 -11.01 -4.45
C ASP A 24 -3.50 -11.59 -3.05
N THR A 25 -2.50 -12.46 -2.93
CA THR A 25 -2.10 -13.07 -1.66
C THR A 25 -1.49 -12.05 -0.70
N PHE A 26 -0.71 -11.10 -1.23
CA PHE A 26 -0.02 -10.08 -0.42
C PHE A 26 -0.98 -9.01 0.15
N GLU A 27 -1.95 -8.59 -0.67
CA GLU A 27 -2.96 -7.60 -0.33
C GLU A 27 -3.99 -8.15 0.67
N ASP A 28 -4.14 -9.49 0.70
CA ASP A 28 -4.93 -10.25 1.68
C ASP A 28 -6.41 -9.83 1.69
N VAL A 29 -7.16 -10.22 2.71
CA VAL A 29 -8.60 -9.94 2.87
C VAL A 29 -8.93 -8.45 3.09
N GLU A 30 -7.93 -7.60 3.29
CA GLU A 30 -8.09 -6.17 3.59
C GLU A 30 -8.43 -5.36 2.34
N TYR A 31 -7.96 -5.78 1.17
CA TYR A 31 -8.16 -5.08 -0.09
C TYR A 31 -8.89 -5.96 -1.12
N GLU A 32 -9.77 -5.32 -1.90
CA GLU A 32 -10.52 -5.96 -2.97
C GLU A 32 -9.96 -5.57 -4.34
N ARG A 33 -9.59 -6.57 -5.14
CA ARG A 33 -9.15 -6.35 -6.52
C ARG A 33 -10.31 -5.90 -7.40
N THR A 34 -10.21 -4.70 -7.93
CA THR A 34 -11.20 -4.09 -8.82
C THR A 34 -10.58 -3.69 -10.16
N THR A 35 -11.37 -3.71 -11.23
CA THR A 35 -10.96 -3.14 -12.52
C THR A 35 -11.42 -1.70 -12.64
N VAL A 36 -10.48 -0.80 -12.94
CA VAL A 36 -10.74 0.64 -13.11
C VAL A 36 -10.28 1.12 -14.48
N ASP A 37 -10.93 2.16 -14.99
CA ASP A 37 -10.45 2.92 -16.14
C ASP A 37 -9.47 3.99 -15.66
N VAL A 38 -8.25 3.99 -16.19
CA VAL A 38 -7.24 5.00 -15.88
C VAL A 38 -6.83 5.75 -17.14
N SER A 39 -6.46 7.02 -16.96
CA SER A 39 -5.93 7.87 -18.03
C SER A 39 -4.47 8.16 -17.74
N LEU A 40 -3.60 7.98 -18.72
CA LEU A 40 -2.21 8.40 -18.61
C LEU A 40 -2.13 9.93 -18.50
N MET A 41 -1.08 10.43 -17.83
CA MET A 41 -0.90 11.86 -17.57
C MET A 41 -0.74 12.71 -18.84
N ASP A 42 -0.30 12.10 -19.94
CA ASP A 42 -0.20 12.73 -21.25
C ASP A 42 -1.55 12.80 -21.99
N GLY A 43 -2.62 12.27 -21.40
CA GLY A 43 -3.98 12.23 -21.94
C GLY A 43 -4.12 11.33 -23.17
N SER A 44 -3.08 10.59 -23.54
CA SER A 44 -3.02 9.92 -24.85
C SER A 44 -3.79 8.60 -24.87
N HIS A 45 -3.91 7.92 -23.72
CA HIS A 45 -4.54 6.60 -23.63
C HIS A 45 -5.40 6.45 -22.38
N LYS A 46 -6.62 5.94 -22.59
CA LYS A 46 -7.43 5.32 -21.54
C LYS A 46 -7.15 3.82 -21.56
N LEU A 47 -6.85 3.26 -20.40
CA LEU A 47 -6.54 1.84 -20.24
C LEU A 47 -7.30 1.28 -19.05
N ARG A 48 -7.61 -0.02 -19.11
CA ARG A 48 -8.15 -0.75 -17.97
C ARG A 48 -7.00 -1.34 -17.17
N ALA A 49 -7.02 -1.12 -15.87
CA ALA A 49 -6.03 -1.67 -14.94
C ALA A 49 -6.75 -2.36 -13.78
N HIS A 50 -6.09 -3.36 -13.20
CA HIS A 50 -6.45 -3.89 -11.89
C HIS A 50 -5.83 -3.03 -10.80
N THR A 51 -6.58 -2.81 -9.73
CA THR A 51 -6.12 -2.09 -8.53
C THR A 51 -6.76 -2.73 -7.30
N TYR A 52 -6.12 -2.55 -6.15
CA TYR A 52 -6.57 -3.08 -4.86
C TYR A 52 -7.16 -1.93 -4.06
N VAL A 53 -8.45 -2.02 -3.75
CA VAL A 53 -9.21 -0.98 -3.05
C VAL A 53 -9.48 -1.45 -1.63
N TRP A 54 -9.19 -0.61 -0.65
CA TRP A 54 -9.44 -0.91 0.76
C TRP A 54 -10.91 -1.29 0.99
N GLY A 55 -11.13 -2.47 1.58
CA GLY A 55 -12.47 -3.05 1.71
C GLY A 55 -13.37 -2.30 2.70
N ASN A 56 -12.79 -1.66 3.73
CA ASN A 56 -13.56 -0.88 4.70
C ASN A 56 -13.65 0.60 4.29
N GLN A 57 -14.62 0.93 3.44
CA GLN A 57 -14.87 2.28 2.95
C GLN A 57 -15.19 3.33 4.04
N ASN A 58 -15.49 2.88 5.26
CA ASN A 58 -15.84 3.75 6.39
C ASN A 58 -14.71 3.89 7.42
N ASP A 59 -13.47 3.46 7.08
CA ASP A 59 -12.34 3.57 7.99
C ASP A 59 -12.01 5.04 8.30
N PRO A 60 -12.18 5.50 9.55
CA PRO A 60 -11.93 6.89 9.92
C PRO A 60 -10.48 7.33 9.71
N ASN A 61 -9.53 6.37 9.71
CA ASN A 61 -8.10 6.65 9.58
C ASN A 61 -7.67 6.93 8.14
N LEU A 62 -8.50 6.59 7.16
CA LEU A 62 -8.20 6.74 5.73
C LEU A 62 -8.94 7.91 5.08
N PHE A 63 -9.66 8.72 5.86
CA PHE A 63 -10.23 9.98 5.36
C PHE A 63 -9.22 11.12 5.45
N GLY A 64 -9.12 11.90 4.38
CA GLY A 64 -8.27 13.08 4.30
C GLY A 64 -7.73 13.28 2.90
N GLU A 65 -6.95 14.35 2.73
CA GLU A 65 -6.16 14.57 1.53
C GLU A 65 -4.76 14.01 1.77
N TRP A 66 -4.22 13.30 0.77
CA TRP A 66 -2.86 12.79 0.84
C TRP A 66 -1.86 13.85 0.38
N ASP A 67 -0.93 14.23 1.26
CA ASP A 67 0.23 15.06 0.90
C ASP A 67 1.49 14.19 0.82
N PHE A 68 1.89 13.87 -0.41
CA PHE A 68 3.07 13.05 -0.67
C PHE A 68 4.37 13.70 -0.16
N GLU A 69 4.51 15.02 -0.25
CA GLU A 69 5.74 15.70 0.19
C GLU A 69 5.84 15.76 1.71
N GLN A 70 4.70 15.95 2.38
CA GLN A 70 4.63 15.82 3.84
C GLN A 70 4.97 14.40 4.27
N TRP A 71 4.31 13.38 3.70
CA TRP A 71 4.55 11.99 4.03
C TRP A 71 6.02 11.61 3.79
N LYS A 72 6.58 12.01 2.65
CA LYS A 72 7.97 11.71 2.29
C LYS A 72 8.95 12.26 3.31
N ARG A 73 8.73 13.47 3.82
CA ARG A 73 9.59 14.09 4.85
C ARG A 73 9.42 13.44 6.21
N ALA A 74 8.20 13.08 6.57
CA ALA A 74 7.88 12.58 7.91
C ALA A 74 8.13 11.08 8.07
N HIS A 75 7.94 10.26 7.03
CA HIS A 75 7.79 8.81 7.16
C HIS A 75 8.63 7.97 6.19
N MET A 76 9.27 8.56 5.16
CA MET A 76 10.00 7.78 4.14
C MET A 76 11.14 6.94 4.74
N ASN A 77 11.89 7.50 5.70
CA ASN A 77 13.02 6.77 6.30
C ASN A 77 12.54 5.55 7.11
N ASP A 78 11.47 5.71 7.90
CA ASP A 78 10.90 4.61 8.69
C ASP A 78 10.28 3.55 7.79
N PHE A 79 9.60 3.98 6.72
CA PHE A 79 9.06 3.09 5.69
C PHE A 79 10.16 2.26 5.01
N LEU A 80 11.29 2.88 4.65
CA LEU A 80 12.42 2.15 4.05
C LEU A 80 13.05 1.17 5.02
N LYS A 81 13.24 1.57 6.29
CA LYS A 81 13.76 0.70 7.35
C LYS A 81 12.86 -0.52 7.56
N MET A 82 11.56 -0.29 7.67
CA MET A 82 10.55 -1.33 7.80
C MET A 82 10.59 -2.27 6.58
N THR A 83 10.52 -1.73 5.36
CA THR A 83 10.54 -2.52 4.11
C THR A 83 11.80 -3.36 3.97
N THR A 84 12.95 -2.85 4.43
CA THR A 84 14.21 -3.60 4.42
C THR A 84 14.16 -4.76 5.41
N GLY A 85 13.70 -4.52 6.64
CA GLY A 85 13.51 -5.58 7.64
C GLY A 85 12.52 -6.66 7.18
N PHE A 86 11.44 -6.26 6.50
CA PHE A 86 10.50 -7.20 5.88
C PHE A 86 11.17 -8.12 4.86
N MET A 87 12.02 -7.57 3.99
CA MET A 87 12.75 -8.37 2.99
C MET A 87 13.66 -9.39 3.68
N GLU A 88 14.38 -8.97 4.72
CA GLU A 88 15.26 -9.85 5.51
C GLU A 88 14.46 -10.95 6.25
N GLU A 89 13.28 -10.65 6.79
CA GLU A 89 12.42 -11.62 7.47
C GLU A 89 11.77 -12.63 6.53
N LEU A 90 11.41 -12.22 5.30
CA LEU A 90 10.83 -13.11 4.30
C LEU A 90 11.82 -14.18 3.81
N GLU A 91 13.12 -13.93 3.94
CA GLU A 91 14.16 -14.93 3.68
C GLU A 91 14.24 -16.02 4.76
N LEU A 92 13.55 -15.86 5.90
CA LEU A 92 13.55 -16.82 6.99
C LEU A 92 12.51 -17.95 6.79
N PRO A 93 12.79 -19.18 7.25
CA PRO A 93 11.89 -20.33 7.11
C PRO A 93 10.54 -20.22 7.84
N GLU A 94 10.41 -19.31 8.81
CA GLU A 94 9.26 -19.15 9.71
C GLU A 94 8.56 -17.79 9.49
N SER A 95 8.45 -17.35 8.24
CA SER A 95 7.86 -16.05 7.92
C SER A 95 6.39 -15.96 8.36
N LYS A 96 6.05 -14.83 9.00
CA LYS A 96 4.69 -14.51 9.42
C LYS A 96 3.93 -13.85 8.26
N PRO A 97 2.58 -13.84 8.29
CA PRO A 97 1.80 -13.01 7.38
C PRO A 97 2.23 -11.54 7.45
N ARG A 98 2.21 -10.83 6.32
CA ARG A 98 2.63 -9.42 6.21
C ARG A 98 2.05 -8.54 7.33
N VAL A 99 0.74 -8.67 7.58
CA VAL A 99 0.01 -7.90 8.60
C VAL A 99 0.64 -8.10 9.99
N ALA A 100 0.92 -9.35 10.36
CA ALA A 100 1.50 -9.66 11.66
C ALA A 100 2.94 -9.11 11.81
N THR A 101 3.74 -9.13 10.74
CA THR A 101 5.06 -8.48 10.76
C THR A 101 4.91 -6.95 10.84
N TYR A 102 3.95 -6.35 10.14
CA TYR A 102 3.69 -4.90 10.17
C TYR A 102 3.32 -4.47 11.59
N GLU A 103 2.32 -5.11 12.19
CA GLU A 103 1.88 -4.83 13.56
C GLU A 103 3.02 -4.95 14.57
N SER A 104 3.89 -5.97 14.42
CA SER A 104 5.01 -6.17 15.34
C SER A 104 6.05 -5.04 15.30
N PHE A 105 6.24 -4.41 14.13
CA PHE A 105 7.17 -3.30 13.96
C PHE A 105 6.67 -2.05 14.68
N PHE A 106 5.38 -1.71 14.52
CA PHE A 106 4.79 -0.55 15.20
C PHE A 106 4.58 -0.77 16.70
N GLN A 107 4.28 -2.00 17.13
CA GLN A 107 4.19 -2.36 18.56
C GLN A 107 5.55 -2.29 19.28
N HIS A 108 6.67 -2.43 18.56
CA HIS A 108 8.01 -2.30 19.15
C HIS A 108 8.34 -0.84 19.50
N ASP A 109 7.92 0.12 18.68
CA ASP A 109 8.19 1.54 18.91
C ASP A 109 7.33 2.13 20.03
N ASP A 110 6.10 1.64 20.22
CA ASP A 110 5.23 2.03 21.34
C ASP A 110 5.79 1.62 22.72
N ASN A 111 6.59 0.55 22.79
CA ASN A 111 7.21 0.10 24.03
C ASN A 111 8.51 0.86 24.40
N ASN A 112 9.00 1.77 23.55
CA ASN A 112 10.27 2.47 23.77
C ASN A 112 10.15 4.00 23.81
N SER A 113 8.93 4.56 23.81
CA SER A 113 8.71 5.99 24.11
C SER A 113 8.32 6.19 25.58
N PRO A 114 9.05 7.04 26.34
CA PRO A 114 8.54 7.50 27.62
C PRO A 114 7.35 8.43 27.32
N MET A 115 6.17 8.06 27.81
CA MET A 115 4.97 8.89 27.68
C MET A 115 5.20 10.29 28.26
N PRO A 116 4.72 11.38 27.61
CA PRO A 116 4.50 12.65 28.29
C PRO A 116 3.35 12.57 29.31
#